data_AF-A0A350QZ25-F1
#
_entry.id   AF-A0A350QZ25-F1
#
_cell.length_a   1.000
_cell.length_b   1.000
_cell.length_c   1.000
_cell.angle_alpha   90.00
_cell.angle_beta   90.00
_cell.angle_gamma   90.00
#
_symmetry.space_group_name_H-M   'P 1'
#
loop_
_entity.id
_entity.type
_entity.pdbx_description
1 polymer ?
#
loop_
_entity_poly.entity_id
_entity_poly.type
_entity_poly.pdbx_seq_one_letter_code
_entity_poly.pdbx_strand_id
1 'polypeptide(L)'
;MLLTLLLCLPLAVFAAAPLVYEGKTGLGKGKHIVFIASDHEYRSEETLPALARILAKHHGFKCSVVFGVNAKGEIQPGANNVPGIEELAKADLMVIFTRFQNWPEDQMKHFVDYLNRAGPIVG
;
A
#
# COMPACT_ATOMS: atom_id res chain seq x y z
N MET A 1 -22.27 -46.37 -9.21
CA MET A 1 -22.38 -44.94 -9.58
C MET A 1 -21.24 -44.20 -8.89
N LEU A 2 -20.15 -43.97 -9.61
CA LEU A 2 -18.95 -43.30 -9.10
C LEU A 2 -19.26 -41.79 -9.05
N LEU A 3 -19.40 -41.23 -7.86
CA LEU A 3 -19.67 -39.81 -7.67
C LEU A 3 -18.34 -39.05 -7.78
N THR A 4 -18.06 -38.46 -8.95
CA THR A 4 -16.94 -37.55 -9.16
C THR A 4 -17.19 -36.26 -8.39
N LEU A 5 -16.48 -36.09 -7.28
CA LEU A 5 -16.46 -34.85 -6.51
C LEU A 5 -15.69 -33.79 -7.32
N LEU A 6 -16.42 -32.87 -7.96
CA LEU A 6 -15.84 -31.73 -8.67
C LEU A 6 -15.18 -30.81 -7.63
N LEU A 7 -13.84 -30.79 -7.58
CA LEU A 7 -13.08 -29.84 -6.76
C LEU A 7 -13.29 -28.45 -7.35
N CYS A 8 -14.20 -27.67 -6.78
CA CYS A 8 -14.36 -26.26 -7.11
C CYS A 8 -13.17 -25.51 -6.49
N LEU A 9 -12.10 -25.28 -7.25
CA LEU A 9 -11.05 -24.36 -6.81
C LEU A 9 -11.67 -22.96 -6.71
N PRO A 10 -11.61 -22.28 -5.54
CA PRO A 10 -12.04 -20.90 -5.47
C PRO A 10 -11.15 -20.08 -6.41
N LEU A 11 -11.77 -19.27 -7.29
CA LEU A 11 -11.06 -18.20 -7.96
C LEU A 11 -10.54 -17.27 -6.85
N ALA A 12 -9.25 -17.36 -6.55
CA ALA A 12 -8.60 -16.41 -5.67
C ALA A 12 -8.63 -15.06 -6.39
N VAL A 13 -9.44 -14.13 -5.86
CA VAL A 13 -9.33 -12.72 -6.21
C VAL A 13 -7.96 -12.29 -5.69
N PHE A 14 -6.99 -12.14 -6.59
CA PHE A 14 -5.68 -11.62 -6.24
C PHE A 14 -5.85 -10.13 -5.89
N ALA A 15 -5.95 -9.83 -4.60
CA ALA A 15 -5.74 -8.47 -4.13
C ALA A 15 -4.27 -8.12 -4.42
N ALA A 16 -4.02 -6.95 -5.04
CA ALA A 16 -2.67 -6.49 -5.28
C ALA A 16 -1.96 -6.31 -3.92
N ALA A 17 -0.97 -7.15 -3.64
CA ALA A 17 -0.20 -7.06 -2.42
C ALA A 17 0.69 -5.81 -2.44
N PRO A 18 0.95 -5.18 -1.28
CA PRO A 18 1.87 -4.05 -1.20
C PRO A 18 3.27 -4.45 -1.68
N LEU A 19 3.97 -3.50 -2.32
CA LEU A 19 5.39 -3.64 -2.64
C LEU A 19 6.20 -3.32 -1.39
N VAL A 20 6.89 -4.33 -0.85
CA VAL A 20 7.65 -4.20 0.40
C VAL A 20 9.15 -4.23 0.13
N TYR A 21 9.85 -3.23 0.66
CA TYR A 21 11.31 -3.18 0.73
C TYR A 21 11.75 -3.30 2.19
N GLU A 22 12.52 -4.34 2.49
CA GLU A 22 13.05 -4.56 3.84
C GLU A 22 14.36 -3.80 4.05
N GLY A 23 14.37 -2.93 5.06
CA GLY A 23 15.58 -2.28 5.55
C GLY A 23 16.24 -3.10 6.66
N LYS A 24 17.58 -3.19 6.65
CA LYS A 24 18.33 -4.06 7.59
C LYS A 24 19.19 -3.28 8.58
N THR A 25 19.83 -2.20 8.12
CA THR A 25 20.81 -1.41 8.87
C THR A 25 20.63 0.07 8.57
N GLY A 26 20.88 0.93 9.56
CA GLY A 26 20.74 2.39 9.44
C GLY A 26 19.81 2.99 10.50
N LEU A 27 19.67 4.31 10.48
CA LEU A 27 18.89 5.08 11.46
C LEU A 27 17.38 4.74 11.45
N GLY A 28 16.88 4.25 10.32
CA GLY A 28 15.49 3.81 10.14
C GLY A 28 15.22 2.37 10.55
N LYS A 29 16.22 1.62 11.06
CA LYS A 29 16.03 0.23 11.46
C LYS A 29 14.92 0.12 12.52
N GLY A 30 13.98 -0.79 12.26
CA GLY A 30 12.82 -1.01 13.14
C GLY A 30 11.70 0.03 12.99
N LYS A 31 11.82 0.94 12.00
CA LYS A 31 10.79 1.89 11.63
C LYS A 31 10.14 1.51 10.31
N HIS A 32 8.84 1.76 10.19
CA HIS A 32 8.03 1.40 9.02
C HIS A 32 7.43 2.65 8.36
N ILE A 33 7.77 2.87 7.10
CA ILE A 33 7.18 3.93 6.27
C ILE A 33 6.18 3.31 5.29
N VAL A 34 4.98 3.86 5.23
CA VAL A 34 3.96 3.46 4.24
C VAL A 34 3.78 4.58 3.22
N PHE A 35 3.87 4.22 1.95
CA PHE A 35 3.72 5.10 0.80
C PHE A 35 2.38 4.81 0.11
N ILE A 36 1.54 5.82 -0.07
CA ILE A 36 0.28 5.72 -0.81
C ILE A 36 0.46 6.37 -2.19
N ALA A 37 0.46 5.55 -3.24
CA ALA A 37 0.61 5.96 -4.63
C ALA A 37 -0.73 5.84 -5.38
N SER A 38 -1.51 6.92 -5.40
CA SER A 38 -2.79 6.98 -6.13
C SER A 38 -3.14 8.42 -6.53
N ASP A 39 -2.20 9.12 -7.17
CA ASP A 39 -2.48 10.39 -7.88
C ASP A 39 -2.42 10.18 -9.39
N HIS A 40 -2.80 11.18 -10.20
CA HIS A 40 -2.78 11.12 -11.67
C HIS A 40 -1.71 12.02 -12.31
N GLU A 41 -0.99 12.81 -11.51
CA GLU A 41 -0.26 13.98 -11.97
C GLU A 41 1.26 13.79 -11.96
N TYR A 42 1.78 13.05 -10.99
CA TYR A 42 3.21 12.96 -10.68
C TYR A 42 3.80 11.56 -10.84
N ARG A 43 3.01 10.62 -11.37
CA ARG A 43 3.39 9.21 -11.55
C ARG A 43 3.92 8.61 -10.24
N SER A 44 3.16 8.74 -9.15
CA SER A 44 3.55 8.20 -7.83
C SER A 44 3.82 6.70 -7.86
N GLU A 45 3.18 5.98 -8.78
CA GLU A 45 3.42 4.56 -9.03
C GLU A 45 4.86 4.23 -9.47
N GLU A 46 5.64 5.23 -9.89
CA GLU A 46 7.07 5.10 -10.21
C GLU A 46 7.96 5.79 -9.19
N THR A 47 7.59 7.01 -8.78
CA THR A 47 8.44 7.84 -7.93
C THR A 47 8.48 7.34 -6.48
N LEU A 48 7.35 6.93 -5.90
CA LEU A 48 7.31 6.44 -4.52
C LEU A 48 8.01 5.09 -4.34
N PRO A 49 7.87 4.09 -5.25
CA PRO A 49 8.69 2.88 -5.20
C PRO A 49 10.20 3.15 -5.27
N ALA A 50 10.63 4.08 -6.11
CA ALA A 50 12.04 4.45 -6.21
C ALA A 50 12.55 5.06 -4.88
N LEU A 51 11.79 5.99 -4.29
CA LEU A 51 12.12 6.61 -3.00
C LEU A 51 12.12 5.57 -1.86
N ALA A 52 11.08 4.74 -1.78
CA ALA A 52 10.95 3.67 -0.81
C ALA A 52 12.16 2.73 -0.84
N ARG A 53 12.60 2.34 -2.05
CA ARG A 53 13.79 1.50 -2.24
C ARG A 53 15.07 2.18 -1.76
N ILE A 54 15.24 3.48 -2.04
CA ILE A 54 16.40 4.26 -1.57
C ILE A 54 16.42 4.30 -0.04
N LEU A 55 15.28 4.63 0.58
CA LEU A 55 15.15 4.72 2.04
C LEU A 55 15.40 3.38 2.73
N ALA A 56 14.87 2.28 2.19
CA ALA A 56 15.13 0.95 2.72
C ALA A 56 16.60 0.56 2.59
N LYS A 57 17.21 0.78 1.41
CA LYS A 57 18.60 0.39 1.12
C LYS A 57 19.63 1.20 1.91
N HIS A 58 19.45 2.51 1.99
CA HIS A 58 20.48 3.42 2.53
C HIS A 58 20.22 3.82 3.98
N HIS A 59 18.98 3.75 4.45
CA HIS A 59 18.62 4.22 5.79
C HIS A 59 17.97 3.14 6.66
N GLY A 60 17.65 1.96 6.13
CA GLY A 60 17.24 0.80 6.92
C GLY A 60 15.77 0.77 7.34
N PHE A 61 14.93 1.65 6.78
CA PHE A 61 13.48 1.60 7.00
C PHE A 61 12.87 0.35 6.35
N LYS A 62 11.87 -0.26 6.99
CA LYS A 62 10.89 -1.06 6.25
C LYS A 62 10.03 -0.07 5.46
N CYS A 63 9.86 -0.28 4.16
CA CYS A 63 9.00 0.56 3.34
C CYS A 63 7.94 -0.31 2.65
N SER A 64 6.66 0.00 2.85
CA SER A 64 5.55 -0.60 2.08
C SER A 64 4.97 0.44 1.14
N VAL A 65 4.80 0.11 -0.14
CA VAL A 65 4.10 0.96 -1.11
C VAL A 65 2.78 0.29 -1.48
N VAL A 66 1.68 1.03 -1.30
CA VAL A 66 0.34 0.65 -1.72
C VAL A 66 -0.08 1.49 -2.92
N PHE A 67 -0.85 0.89 -3.83
CA PHE A 67 -1.20 1.49 -5.12
C PHE A 67 -2.71 1.57 -5.28
N GLY A 68 -3.17 2.62 -5.97
CA GLY A 68 -4.49 2.60 -6.59
C GLY A 68 -4.56 1.50 -7.66
N VAL A 69 -5.58 0.65 -7.61
CA VAL A 69 -5.79 -0.42 -8.59
C VAL A 69 -7.20 -0.42 -9.18
N ASN A 70 -7.30 -0.84 -10.43
CA ASN A 70 -8.58 -1.03 -11.11
C ASN A 70 -9.27 -2.34 -10.69
N ALA A 71 -10.45 -2.61 -11.24
CA ALA A 71 -11.23 -3.82 -10.94
C ALA A 71 -10.53 -5.14 -11.35
N LYS A 72 -9.48 -5.08 -12.18
CA LYS A 72 -8.66 -6.24 -12.57
C LYS A 72 -7.44 -6.43 -11.65
N GLY A 73 -7.25 -5.55 -10.66
CA GLY A 73 -6.08 -5.55 -9.79
C GLY A 73 -4.81 -4.97 -10.43
N GLU A 74 -4.94 -4.27 -11.56
CA GLU A 74 -3.82 -3.59 -12.21
C GLU A 74 -3.66 -2.18 -11.63
N ILE A 75 -2.42 -1.71 -11.50
CA ILE A 75 -2.14 -0.35 -11.03
C ILE A 75 -2.80 0.65 -11.97
N GLN A 76 -3.63 1.51 -11.39
CA GLN A 76 -4.31 2.60 -12.08
C GLN A 76 -4.12 3.87 -11.25
N PRO A 77 -3.37 4.85 -11.76
CA PRO A 77 -3.23 6.18 -11.15
C PRO A 77 -4.60 6.73 -10.74
N GLY A 78 -4.69 7.24 -9.51
CA GLY A 78 -5.89 7.81 -8.88
C GLY A 78 -7.13 6.92 -8.76
N ALA A 79 -7.00 5.60 -8.90
CA ALA A 79 -8.08 4.67 -8.61
C ALA A 79 -8.48 4.69 -7.12
N ASN A 80 -9.79 4.65 -6.88
CA ASN A 80 -10.37 4.69 -5.54
C ASN A 80 -10.31 3.34 -4.79
N ASN A 81 -9.38 2.46 -5.12
CA ASN A 81 -9.22 1.16 -4.45
C ASN A 81 -7.73 0.93 -4.22
N VAL A 82 -7.32 0.91 -2.95
CA VAL A 82 -5.93 0.83 -2.50
C VAL A 82 -5.78 -0.36 -1.53
N PRO A 83 -5.69 -1.60 -2.06
CA PRO A 83 -5.47 -2.77 -1.22
C PRO A 83 -4.13 -2.68 -0.46
N GLY A 84 -4.10 -3.17 0.78
CA GLY A 84 -2.91 -3.12 1.65
C GLY A 84 -2.80 -1.84 2.48
N ILE A 85 -3.74 -0.89 2.38
CA ILE A 85 -3.74 0.36 3.16
C ILE A 85 -3.80 0.11 4.68
N GLU A 86 -4.23 -1.08 5.12
CA GLU A 86 -4.20 -1.54 6.50
C GLU A 86 -2.78 -1.57 7.12
N GLU A 87 -1.72 -1.57 6.30
CA GLU A 87 -0.33 -1.42 6.77
C GLU A 87 -0.12 -0.12 7.56
N LEU A 88 -0.96 0.92 7.36
CA LEU A 88 -0.95 2.16 8.14
C LEU A 88 -1.11 1.94 9.65
N ALA A 89 -1.77 0.85 10.07
CA ALA A 89 -1.92 0.51 11.48
C ALA A 89 -0.57 0.35 12.21
N LYS A 90 0.49 -0.01 11.48
CA LYS A 90 1.83 -0.25 12.02
C LYS A 90 2.87 0.78 11.54
N ALA A 91 2.47 1.75 10.73
CA ALA A 91 3.38 2.72 10.14
C ALA A 91 3.88 3.74 11.18
N ASP A 92 5.17 4.04 11.17
CA ASP A 92 5.76 5.17 11.89
C ASP A 92 5.65 6.48 11.10
N LEU A 93 5.50 6.41 9.78
CA LEU A 93 5.33 7.55 8.86
C LEU A 93 4.46 7.15 7.66
N MET A 94 3.59 8.07 7.24
CA MET A 94 2.84 7.98 5.99
C MET A 94 3.40 9.02 5.00
N VAL A 95 3.69 8.56 3.78
CA VAL A 95 3.98 9.41 2.62
C VAL A 95 2.81 9.26 1.66
N ILE A 96 2.09 10.34 1.36
CA ILE A 96 0.80 10.28 0.66
C ILE A 96 0.79 11.13 -0.61
N PHE A 97 0.77 10.48 -1.78
CA PHE A 97 0.53 11.14 -3.06
C PHE A 97 -0.80 10.64 -3.60
N THR A 98 -1.84 11.44 -3.35
CA THR A 98 -3.22 11.10 -3.69
C THR A 98 -3.96 12.34 -4.15
N ARG A 99 -4.95 12.18 -5.04
CA ARG A 99 -5.83 13.28 -5.44
C ARG A 99 -7.26 12.81 -5.62
N PHE A 100 -8.21 13.58 -5.08
CA PHE A 100 -9.66 13.33 -5.19
C PHE A 100 -10.10 11.90 -4.82
N GLN A 101 -9.40 11.28 -3.86
CA GLN A 101 -9.67 9.90 -3.48
C GLN A 101 -10.95 9.79 -2.66
N ASN A 102 -11.76 8.78 -3.00
CA ASN A 102 -12.97 8.36 -2.30
C ASN A 102 -12.95 6.84 -2.12
N TRP A 103 -12.06 6.37 -1.25
CA TRP A 103 -11.88 4.94 -1.00
C TRP A 103 -13.12 4.30 -0.35
N PRO A 104 -13.34 2.99 -0.56
CA PRO A 104 -14.27 2.18 0.22
C PRO A 104 -14.13 2.40 1.73
N GLU A 105 -15.23 2.25 2.46
CA GLU A 105 -15.30 2.54 3.89
C GLU A 105 -14.27 1.74 4.71
N ASP A 106 -14.09 0.46 4.38
CA ASP A 106 -13.11 -0.43 5.03
C ASP A 106 -11.67 0.05 4.85
N GLN A 107 -11.34 0.59 3.67
CA GLN A 107 -10.02 1.18 3.41
C GLN A 107 -9.86 2.57 4.04
N MET A 108 -10.88 3.42 3.93
CA MET A 108 -10.89 4.76 4.50
C MET A 108 -10.71 4.72 6.03
N LYS A 109 -11.26 3.70 6.69
CA LYS A 109 -11.09 3.50 8.13
C LYS A 109 -9.62 3.48 8.55
N HIS A 110 -8.75 2.78 7.80
CA HIS A 110 -7.33 2.69 8.14
C HIS A 110 -6.60 4.05 8.04
N PHE A 111 -6.97 4.85 7.04
CA PHE A 111 -6.49 6.21 6.89
C PHE A 111 -6.96 7.11 8.04
N VAL A 112 -8.25 7.08 8.37
CA VAL A 112 -8.83 7.83 9.49
C VAL A 112 -8.21 7.43 10.83
N ASP A 113 -8.03 6.13 11.07
CA ASP A 113 -7.38 5.63 12.29
C ASP A 113 -5.93 6.15 12.41
N TYR A 114 -5.17 6.20 11.31
CA TYR A 114 -3.82 6.77 11.27
C TYR A 114 -3.80 8.25 11.67
N LEU A 115 -4.75 9.04 11.14
CA LEU A 115 -4.89 10.45 11.45
C LEU A 115 -5.32 10.67 12.91
N ASN A 116 -6.28 9.89 13.40
CA ASN A 116 -6.81 10.01 14.76
C ASN A 116 -5.76 9.73 15.84
N ARG A 117 -4.77 8.87 15.54
CA ARG A 117 -3.61 8.66 16.43
C ARG A 117 -2.47 9.67 16.24
N ALA A 118 -2.70 10.73 15.45
CA ALA A 118 -1.73 11.78 15.15
C ALA A 118 -0.42 11.27 14.51
N GLY A 119 -0.49 10.29 13.61
CA GLY A 119 0.67 9.80 12.88
C GLY A 119 1.29 10.90 11.98
N PRO A 120 2.64 10.97 11.86
CA PRO A 120 3.29 11.98 11.03
C PRO A 120 3.02 11.75 9.53
N ILE A 121 3.00 12.84 8.74
CA ILE A 121 2.60 12.80 7.32
C ILE A 121 3.57 13.63 6.48
N VAL A 122 3.90 13.11 5.31
CA VAL A 122 4.55 13.85 4.21
C VAL A 122 3.68 13.71 2.96
N GLY A 123 3.38 14.81 2.29
CA GLY A 123 2.57 14.84 1.06
C GLY A 123 2.90 16.04 0.21
#